data_AF-A0A4P9A2E5-F1
#
_entry.id   AF-A0A4P9A2E5-F1
#
_cell.length_a   1.000
_cell.length_b   1.000
_cell.length_c   1.000
_cell.angle_alpha   90.00
_cell.angle_beta   90.00
_cell.angle_gamma   90.00
#
_symmetry.space_group_name_H-M   'P 1'
#
loop_
_entity.id
_entity.type
_entity.pdbx_description
1 polymer ?
#
loop_
_entity_poly.entity_id
_entity_poly.type
_entity_poly.pdbx_seq_one_letter_code
_entity_poly.pdbx_strand_id
1 'polypeptide(L)'
;MRRQGGFTVIEVTMFLAISGTMAIALLAGIGVAIQRQQYRDAVQSYANFLTEQYSKVISIENDRQPTDPCPIPGASVNGYRGQSNCVIVGRYIIGDDQGRSFRVKLIYALLGADGKTWSYRSSNNNVAEYQTNWSVKTALVEPAGGGLSVAMVRNPATGELAIRSDSRTYPDDKISELLTTSGDATYEVCIYDEKWFAPERLSVFIGARAGSSEALTVKGAGNACKAL
;
A
#
# COMPACT_ATOMS: atom_id res chain seq x y z
N MET A 1 24.00 -22.70 69.13
CA MET A 1 23.35 -21.67 68.26
C MET A 1 24.23 -21.48 67.03
N ARG A 2 23.75 -21.88 65.85
CA ARG A 2 24.52 -21.87 64.59
C ARG A 2 24.39 -20.47 63.98
N ARG A 3 25.47 -19.67 63.97
CA ARG A 3 25.47 -18.36 63.29
C ARG A 3 25.29 -18.60 61.80
N GLN A 4 24.14 -18.23 61.26
CA GLN A 4 23.95 -18.05 59.83
C GLN A 4 24.79 -16.84 59.41
N GLY A 5 25.78 -17.07 58.53
CA GLY A 5 26.59 -15.98 57.99
C GLY A 5 25.74 -15.06 57.13
N GLY A 6 25.78 -13.76 57.40
CA GLY A 6 25.16 -12.76 56.54
C GLY A 6 25.93 -12.62 55.22
N PHE A 7 25.23 -12.16 54.17
CA PHE A 7 25.82 -11.87 52.87
C PHE A 7 26.80 -10.70 52.96
N THR A 8 27.93 -10.81 52.26
CA THR A 8 28.90 -9.72 52.15
C THR A 8 28.44 -8.67 51.14
N VAL A 9 28.85 -7.41 51.32
CA VAL A 9 28.48 -6.32 50.40
C VAL A 9 28.91 -6.63 48.96
N ILE A 10 30.07 -7.27 48.78
CA ILE A 10 30.60 -7.62 47.45
C ILE A 10 29.77 -8.71 46.75
N GLU A 11 29.21 -9.65 47.50
CA GLU A 11 28.36 -10.71 46.96
C GLU A 11 27.02 -10.16 46.48
N VAL A 12 26.43 -9.25 47.26
CA VAL A 12 25.18 -8.58 46.90
C VAL A 12 25.36 -7.68 45.67
N THR A 13 26.44 -6.91 45.59
CA THR A 13 26.68 -6.04 44.42
C THR A 13 27.00 -6.83 43.15
N MET A 14 27.72 -7.95 43.25
CA MET A 14 27.99 -8.84 42.11
C MET A 14 26.71 -9.51 41.61
N PHE A 15 25.86 -10.01 42.53
CA PHE A 15 24.57 -10.59 42.16
C PHE A 15 23.65 -9.57 41.46
N LEU A 16 23.60 -8.34 41.99
CA LEU A 16 22.82 -7.25 41.38
C LEU A 16 23.39 -6.84 40.02
N ALA A 17 24.72 -6.81 39.85
CA ALA A 17 25.35 -6.49 38.58
C ALA A 17 25.01 -7.54 37.49
N ILE A 18 25.09 -8.83 37.83
CA ILE A 18 24.75 -9.92 36.90
C ILE A 18 23.24 -9.90 36.60
N SER A 19 22.40 -9.80 37.62
CA SER A 19 20.95 -9.75 37.44
C SER A 19 20.52 -8.53 36.62
N GLY A 20 21.15 -7.37 36.85
CA GLY A 20 20.92 -6.15 36.10
C GLY A 20 21.33 -6.28 34.63
N THR A 21 22.50 -6.85 34.34
CA THR A 21 22.95 -7.05 32.95
C THR A 21 22.07 -8.05 32.20
N MET A 22 21.63 -9.14 32.85
CA MET A 22 20.67 -10.07 32.25
C MET A 22 19.32 -9.41 31.96
N ALA A 23 18.81 -8.60 32.90
CA ALA A 23 17.56 -7.86 32.71
C ALA A 23 17.65 -6.89 31.51
N ILE A 24 18.75 -6.14 31.39
CA ILE A 24 18.98 -5.24 30.24
C ILE A 24 19.05 -6.02 28.92
N ALA A 25 19.77 -7.15 28.90
CA ALA A 25 19.88 -7.98 27.70
C ALA A 25 18.51 -8.52 27.24
N LEU A 26 17.68 -8.95 28.19
CA LEU A 26 16.31 -9.40 27.90
C LEU A 26 15.44 -8.27 27.36
N LEU A 27 15.48 -7.09 27.99
CA LEU A 27 14.71 -5.92 27.52
C LEU A 27 15.12 -5.49 26.11
N ALA A 28 16.42 -5.48 25.81
CA ALA A 28 16.93 -5.20 24.48
C ALA A 28 16.46 -6.26 23.46
N GLY A 29 16.52 -7.55 23.82
CA GLY A 29 16.05 -8.65 22.98
C GLY A 29 14.54 -8.57 22.68
N ILE A 30 13.72 -8.24 23.68
CA ILE A 30 12.28 -8.04 23.52
C ILE A 30 12.00 -6.86 22.59
N GLY A 31 12.73 -5.75 22.75
CA GLY A 31 12.58 -4.58 21.87
C GLY A 31 12.78 -4.93 20.39
N VAL A 32 13.82 -5.69 20.07
CA VAL A 32 14.09 -6.15 18.69
C VAL A 32 13.01 -7.11 18.19
N ALA A 33 12.55 -8.03 19.04
CA ALA A 33 11.50 -8.98 18.67
C ALA A 33 10.17 -8.27 18.35
N ILE A 34 9.77 -7.29 19.17
CA ILE A 34 8.57 -6.48 18.96
C ILE A 34 8.68 -5.69 17.65
N GLN A 35 9.82 -5.04 17.39
CA GLN A 35 10.02 -4.28 16.15
C GLN A 35 9.87 -5.15 14.90
N ARG A 36 10.36 -6.40 14.92
CA ARG A 36 10.19 -7.33 13.80
C ARG A 36 8.73 -7.75 13.61
N GLN A 37 7.99 -7.97 14.68
CA GLN A 37 6.56 -8.30 14.62
C GLN A 37 5.77 -7.12 14.05
N GLN A 38 5.97 -5.92 14.60
CA GLN A 38 5.34 -4.69 14.09
C GLN A 38 5.59 -4.47 12.60
N TYR A 39 6.83 -4.69 12.15
CA TYR A 39 7.17 -4.59 10.73
C TYR A 39 6.43 -5.61 9.87
N ARG A 40 6.40 -6.90 10.26
CA ARG A 40 5.67 -7.94 9.52
C ARG A 40 4.17 -7.67 9.50
N ASP A 41 3.60 -7.22 10.61
CA ASP A 41 2.19 -6.84 10.70
C ASP A 41 1.87 -5.65 9.79
N ALA A 42 2.78 -4.67 9.70
CA ALA A 42 2.62 -3.53 8.80
C ALA A 42 2.67 -3.96 7.32
N VAL A 43 3.63 -4.80 6.96
CA VAL A 43 3.75 -5.36 5.59
C VAL A 43 2.49 -6.15 5.22
N GLN A 44 2.01 -7.01 6.11
CA GLN A 44 0.81 -7.81 5.87
C GLN A 44 -0.45 -6.94 5.77
N SER A 45 -0.58 -5.93 6.63
CA SER A 45 -1.67 -4.95 6.59
C SER A 45 -1.71 -4.21 5.26
N TYR A 46 -0.55 -3.78 4.75
CA TYR A 46 -0.45 -3.10 3.47
C TYR A 46 -0.79 -4.03 2.29
N ALA A 47 -0.29 -5.27 2.31
CA ALA A 47 -0.64 -6.27 1.30
C ALA A 47 -2.15 -6.59 1.28
N ASN A 48 -2.77 -6.69 2.46
CA ASN A 48 -4.21 -6.88 2.60
C ASN A 48 -4.99 -5.68 2.05
N PHE A 49 -4.53 -4.45 2.32
CA PHE A 49 -5.14 -3.23 1.76
C PHE A 49 -5.14 -3.25 0.22
N LEU A 50 -4.00 -3.54 -0.42
CA LEU A 50 -3.93 -3.63 -1.88
C LEU A 50 -4.83 -4.75 -2.43
N THR A 51 -4.89 -5.88 -1.72
CA THR A 51 -5.73 -7.03 -2.11
C THR A 51 -7.22 -6.70 -2.01
N GLU A 52 -7.63 -5.95 -0.98
CA GLU A 52 -8.99 -5.46 -0.84
C GLU A 52 -9.38 -4.53 -1.98
N GLN A 53 -8.51 -3.57 -2.33
CA GLN A 53 -8.77 -2.66 -3.45
C GLN A 53 -8.86 -3.42 -4.78
N TYR A 54 -7.97 -4.39 -5.00
CA TYR A 54 -7.99 -5.25 -6.17
C TYR A 54 -9.30 -6.08 -6.26
N SER A 55 -9.76 -6.65 -5.14
CA SER A 55 -11.04 -7.37 -5.08
C SER A 55 -12.23 -6.49 -5.48
N LYS A 56 -12.23 -5.21 -5.08
CA LYS A 56 -13.27 -4.23 -5.45
C LYS A 56 -13.18 -3.76 -6.92
N VAL A 57 -12.10 -4.09 -7.64
CA VAL A 57 -11.96 -3.86 -9.08
C VAL A 57 -12.43 -5.07 -9.88
N ILE A 58 -12.18 -6.30 -9.40
CA ILE A 58 -12.72 -7.53 -10.02
C ILE A 58 -14.25 -7.54 -9.90
N SER A 59 -14.75 -7.36 -8.67
CA SER A 59 -16.17 -7.19 -8.39
C SER A 59 -16.42 -5.71 -8.21
N ILE A 60 -16.69 -5.02 -9.33
CA ILE A 60 -16.83 -3.56 -9.38
C ILE A 60 -17.86 -3.10 -8.35
N GLU A 61 -17.36 -2.52 -7.26
CA GLU A 61 -18.19 -1.98 -6.20
C GLU A 61 -18.35 -0.46 -6.38
N ASN A 62 -19.58 0.01 -6.22
CA ASN A 62 -19.94 1.40 -6.41
C ASN A 62 -20.23 2.10 -5.07
N ASP A 63 -19.19 2.66 -4.48
CA ASP A 63 -19.25 3.37 -3.18
C ASP A 63 -19.77 4.82 -3.31
N ARG A 64 -20.27 5.22 -4.48
CA ARG A 64 -20.33 6.64 -4.90
C ARG A 64 -21.39 7.59 -4.29
N GLN A 65 -22.05 7.40 -3.17
CA GLN A 65 -23.30 8.16 -2.88
C GLN A 65 -24.37 8.14 -4.04
N PRO A 66 -25.62 8.55 -3.83
CA PRO A 66 -26.64 8.51 -4.88
C PRO A 66 -26.69 9.73 -5.80
N THR A 67 -26.04 10.83 -5.41
CA THR A 67 -26.15 12.15 -6.06
C THR A 67 -24.89 12.58 -6.80
N ASP A 68 -23.80 11.83 -6.67
CA ASP A 68 -22.51 12.22 -7.25
C ASP A 68 -22.55 12.04 -8.78
N PRO A 69 -22.42 13.16 -9.54
CA PRO A 69 -22.40 13.10 -10.99
C PRO A 69 -21.12 12.44 -11.48
N CYS A 70 -21.15 11.98 -12.73
CA CYS A 70 -19.96 11.48 -13.37
C CYS A 70 -18.93 12.60 -13.53
N PRO A 71 -17.66 12.43 -13.11
CA PRO A 71 -16.65 13.49 -13.19
C PRO A 71 -16.14 13.74 -14.61
N ILE A 72 -16.51 12.88 -15.59
CA ILE A 72 -16.05 12.97 -16.98
C ILE A 72 -16.85 14.02 -17.75
N PRO A 73 -16.19 15.03 -18.36
CA PRO A 73 -16.85 15.99 -19.23
C PRO A 73 -17.53 15.31 -20.42
N GLY A 74 -18.78 15.68 -20.72
CA GLY A 74 -19.58 15.05 -21.78
C GLY A 74 -20.36 13.81 -21.33
N ALA A 75 -20.21 13.39 -20.06
CA ALA A 75 -21.11 12.40 -19.47
C ALA A 75 -22.48 13.03 -19.14
N SER A 76 -23.54 12.22 -19.23
CA SER A 76 -24.86 12.56 -18.70
C SER A 76 -24.74 12.81 -17.18
N VAL A 77 -25.04 14.03 -16.76
CA VAL A 77 -24.87 14.52 -15.38
C VAL A 77 -26.08 14.27 -14.49
N ASN A 78 -27.05 13.47 -14.93
CA ASN A 78 -28.11 13.02 -14.04
C ASN A 78 -27.46 12.14 -12.96
N GLY A 79 -27.14 12.75 -11.82
CA GLY A 79 -26.26 12.23 -10.76
C GLY A 79 -26.75 10.95 -10.07
N TYR A 80 -27.90 10.43 -10.49
CA TYR A 80 -28.45 9.17 -10.04
C TYR A 80 -27.71 7.96 -10.61
N ARG A 81 -27.58 6.95 -9.76
CA ARG A 81 -26.94 5.68 -10.14
C ARG A 81 -27.70 5.04 -11.31
N GLY A 82 -26.97 4.64 -12.35
CA GLY A 82 -27.53 3.96 -13.53
C GLY A 82 -28.15 4.87 -14.59
N GLN A 83 -28.16 6.19 -14.40
CA GLN A 83 -28.70 7.15 -15.39
C GLN A 83 -27.60 7.93 -16.15
N SER A 84 -26.34 7.68 -15.80
CA SER A 84 -25.15 8.23 -16.46
C SER A 84 -24.62 7.24 -17.51
N ASN A 85 -24.06 7.76 -18.59
CA ASN A 85 -23.40 7.00 -19.66
C ASN A 85 -21.94 6.61 -19.33
N CYS A 86 -21.47 6.89 -18.10
CA CYS A 86 -20.14 6.51 -17.66
C CYS A 86 -20.18 5.33 -16.70
N VAL A 87 -19.11 4.56 -16.71
CA VAL A 87 -18.97 3.32 -15.94
C VAL A 87 -17.78 3.42 -15.01
N ILE A 88 -17.89 2.81 -13.83
CA ILE A 88 -16.74 2.65 -12.93
C ILE A 88 -15.93 1.47 -13.43
N VAL A 89 -14.64 1.68 -13.64
CA VAL A 89 -13.74 0.68 -14.22
C VAL A 89 -12.63 0.27 -13.29
N GLY A 90 -12.38 1.02 -12.22
CA GLY A 90 -11.20 0.76 -11.40
C GLY A 90 -11.02 1.69 -10.22
N ARG A 91 -9.84 1.57 -9.61
CA ARG A 91 -9.41 2.35 -8.46
C ARG A 91 -8.01 2.92 -8.71
N TYR A 92 -7.81 4.15 -8.27
CA TYR A 92 -6.54 4.86 -8.33
C TYR A 92 -6.06 5.12 -6.91
N ILE A 93 -4.94 4.52 -6.55
CA ILE A 93 -4.30 4.64 -5.23
C ILE A 93 -3.17 5.64 -5.37
N ILE A 94 -3.12 6.62 -4.46
CA ILE A 94 -2.13 7.69 -4.45
C ILE A 94 -1.51 7.76 -3.06
N GLY A 95 -0.23 7.48 -2.95
CA GLY A 95 0.58 7.68 -1.76
C GLY A 95 0.94 9.16 -1.56
N ASP A 96 1.10 9.56 -0.31
CA ASP A 96 1.74 10.83 0.05
C ASP A 96 3.24 10.82 -0.25
N ASP A 97 3.89 11.97 -0.16
CA ASP A 97 5.34 12.12 -0.39
C ASP A 97 6.21 11.37 0.65
N GLN A 98 5.59 10.77 1.67
CA GLN A 98 6.27 10.01 2.72
C GLN A 98 6.04 8.51 2.62
N GLY A 99 5.19 8.05 1.68
CA GLY A 99 4.77 6.66 1.54
C GLY A 99 4.03 6.09 2.76
N ARG A 100 3.35 6.92 3.55
CA ARG A 100 2.69 6.53 4.82
C ARG A 100 1.17 6.57 4.75
N SER A 101 0.61 7.49 3.97
CA SER A 101 -0.82 7.58 3.76
C SER A 101 -1.17 7.41 2.29
N PHE A 102 -2.30 6.77 2.03
CA PHE A 102 -2.79 6.42 0.71
C PHE A 102 -4.23 6.89 0.57
N ARG A 103 -4.51 7.56 -0.54
CA ARG A 103 -5.84 7.96 -0.94
C ARG A 103 -6.29 7.09 -2.11
N VAL A 104 -7.46 6.49 -1.99
CA VAL A 104 -8.06 5.66 -3.04
C VAL A 104 -9.20 6.43 -3.66
N LYS A 105 -9.08 6.68 -4.97
CA LYS A 105 -10.08 7.31 -5.81
C LYS A 105 -10.71 6.29 -6.74
N LEU A 106 -11.96 6.51 -7.13
CA LEU A 106 -12.61 5.71 -8.17
C LEU A 106 -12.20 6.21 -9.56
N ILE A 107 -11.97 5.28 -10.50
CA ILE A 107 -11.71 5.57 -11.92
C ILE A 107 -12.99 5.31 -12.72
N TYR A 108 -13.38 6.31 -13.49
CA TYR A 108 -14.51 6.27 -14.40
C TYR A 108 -14.01 6.15 -15.83
N ALA A 109 -14.80 5.49 -16.67
CA ALA A 109 -14.61 5.48 -18.10
C ALA A 109 -15.89 5.93 -18.83
N LEU A 110 -15.72 6.64 -19.94
CA LEU A 110 -16.78 7.03 -20.84
C LEU A 110 -16.39 6.64 -22.26
N LEU A 111 -17.32 5.97 -22.95
CA LEU A 111 -17.18 5.65 -24.36
C LEU A 111 -17.41 6.92 -25.18
N GLY A 112 -16.46 7.26 -26.03
CA GLY A 112 -16.55 8.39 -26.96
C GLY A 112 -17.73 8.26 -27.92
N ALA A 113 -18.11 9.38 -28.54
CA ALA A 113 -19.16 9.39 -29.57
C ALA A 113 -18.82 8.53 -30.80
N ASP A 114 -17.54 8.20 -30.98
CA ASP A 114 -17.04 7.28 -32.01
C ASP A 114 -17.31 5.80 -31.71
N GLY A 115 -17.78 5.48 -30.50
CA GLY A 115 -18.06 4.11 -30.04
C GLY A 115 -16.81 3.24 -29.89
N LYS A 116 -15.61 3.83 -29.95
CA LYS A 116 -14.33 3.09 -29.98
C LYS A 116 -13.32 3.59 -28.97
N THR A 117 -13.31 4.89 -28.67
CA THR A 117 -12.31 5.48 -27.78
C THR A 117 -12.85 5.54 -26.35
N TRP A 118 -12.10 5.01 -25.40
CA TRP A 118 -12.40 5.13 -23.97
C TRP A 118 -11.63 6.31 -23.38
N SER A 119 -12.36 7.23 -22.74
CA SER A 119 -11.79 8.28 -21.92
C SER A 119 -11.86 7.89 -20.45
N TYR A 120 -10.81 8.19 -19.69
CA TYR A 120 -10.67 7.82 -18.28
C TYR A 120 -10.48 9.05 -17.41
N ARG A 121 -11.05 9.03 -16.20
CA ARG A 121 -10.87 10.09 -15.20
C ARG A 121 -11.07 9.56 -13.78
N SER A 122 -10.33 10.05 -12.79
CA SER A 122 -10.64 9.77 -11.38
C SER A 122 -11.59 10.79 -10.77
N SER A 123 -12.30 10.37 -9.72
CA SER A 123 -13.09 11.26 -8.89
C SER A 123 -12.39 11.64 -7.60
N ASN A 124 -12.57 12.89 -7.17
CA ASN A 124 -12.26 13.34 -5.82
C ASN A 124 -13.42 13.13 -4.83
N ASN A 125 -14.51 12.52 -5.27
CA ASN A 125 -15.63 12.18 -4.40
C ASN A 125 -15.44 10.78 -3.82
N ASN A 126 -15.82 10.58 -2.56
CA ASN A 126 -15.72 9.30 -1.84
C ASN A 126 -14.29 8.72 -1.84
N VAL A 127 -13.32 9.57 -1.52
CA VAL A 127 -11.93 9.15 -1.36
C VAL A 127 -11.80 8.33 -0.09
N ALA A 128 -11.37 7.07 -0.21
CA ALA A 128 -11.02 6.27 0.95
C ALA A 128 -9.57 6.53 1.33
N GLU A 129 -9.28 6.62 2.63
CA GLU A 129 -7.93 6.83 3.13
C GLU A 129 -7.44 5.58 3.86
N TYR A 130 -6.17 5.27 3.66
CA TYR A 130 -5.46 4.22 4.38
C TYR A 130 -4.15 4.78 4.91
N GLN A 131 -3.83 4.47 6.16
CA GLN A 131 -2.53 4.79 6.74
C GLN A 131 -1.81 3.51 7.11
N THR A 132 -0.51 3.47 6.82
CA THR A 132 0.35 2.34 7.17
C THR A 132 0.43 2.18 8.67
N ASN A 133 0.33 0.94 9.14
CA ASN A 133 0.56 0.62 10.55
C ASN A 133 2.04 0.83 10.93
N TRP A 134 2.29 1.14 12.21
CA TRP A 134 3.64 1.22 12.77
C TRP A 134 4.59 2.22 12.10
N SER A 135 4.03 3.20 11.36
CA SER A 135 4.75 4.28 10.68
C SER A 135 5.79 3.82 9.65
N VAL A 136 5.64 2.61 9.11
CA VAL A 136 6.45 2.14 7.98
C VAL A 136 6.21 3.03 6.75
N LYS A 137 7.21 3.15 5.89
CA LYS A 137 7.13 3.88 4.64
C LYS A 137 7.10 2.89 3.47
N THR A 138 6.45 3.28 2.38
CA THR A 138 6.52 2.52 1.14
C THR A 138 7.07 3.36 -0.01
N ALA A 139 7.86 2.76 -0.90
CA ALA A 139 8.37 3.45 -2.09
C ALA A 139 8.52 2.47 -3.26
N LEU A 140 8.47 3.01 -4.48
CA LEU A 140 8.92 2.28 -5.67
C LEU A 140 10.45 2.33 -5.78
N VAL A 141 11.03 1.25 -6.27
CA VAL A 141 12.43 1.22 -6.73
C VAL A 141 12.52 2.11 -7.97
N GLU A 142 13.00 3.35 -7.79
CA GLU A 142 13.30 4.37 -8.80
C GLU A 142 12.13 5.27 -9.31
N PRO A 143 12.38 6.59 -9.49
CA PRO A 143 13.39 7.43 -8.85
C PRO A 143 12.93 7.89 -7.46
N ALA A 144 13.91 8.14 -6.60
CA ALA A 144 13.77 8.55 -5.21
C ALA A 144 12.77 9.70 -5.00
N GLY A 145 11.65 9.39 -4.36
CA GLY A 145 10.70 10.40 -3.90
C GLY A 145 9.32 9.82 -3.72
N GLY A 146 9.05 9.33 -2.50
CA GLY A 146 7.78 9.44 -1.78
C GLY A 146 6.47 8.98 -2.42
N GLY A 147 6.16 9.51 -3.60
CA GLY A 147 4.98 9.21 -4.37
C GLY A 147 4.99 7.76 -4.86
N LEU A 148 3.90 7.08 -4.55
CA LEU A 148 3.51 5.82 -5.18
C LEU A 148 2.12 6.04 -5.73
N SER A 149 1.95 5.92 -7.04
CA SER A 149 0.61 5.86 -7.62
C SER A 149 0.38 4.53 -8.30
N VAL A 150 -0.78 3.93 -8.03
CA VAL A 150 -1.17 2.62 -8.56
C VAL A 150 -2.58 2.73 -9.14
N ALA A 151 -2.73 2.50 -10.43
CA ALA A 151 -4.02 2.36 -11.07
C ALA A 151 -4.32 0.89 -11.32
N MET A 152 -5.46 0.43 -10.82
CA MET A 152 -6.01 -0.90 -11.07
C MET A 152 -7.30 -0.70 -11.87
N VAL A 153 -7.30 -1.11 -13.13
CA VAL A 153 -8.43 -0.86 -14.05
C VAL A 153 -8.82 -2.14 -14.75
N ARG A 154 -10.13 -2.38 -14.82
CA ARG A 154 -10.76 -3.38 -15.66
C ARG A 154 -11.23 -2.73 -16.95
N ASN A 155 -10.80 -3.25 -18.09
CA ASN A 155 -11.28 -2.80 -19.38
C ASN A 155 -12.79 -3.09 -19.48
N PRO A 156 -13.64 -2.07 -19.72
CA PRO A 156 -15.10 -2.24 -19.77
C PRO A 156 -15.57 -3.06 -20.98
N ALA A 157 -14.80 -3.10 -22.08
CA ALA A 157 -15.15 -3.84 -23.29
C ALA A 157 -14.64 -5.29 -23.26
N THR A 158 -13.39 -5.51 -22.84
CA THR A 158 -12.75 -6.85 -22.87
C THR A 158 -12.81 -7.57 -21.52
N GLY A 159 -13.01 -6.85 -20.42
CA GLY A 159 -12.93 -7.38 -19.07
C GLY A 159 -11.50 -7.65 -18.57
N GLU A 160 -10.47 -7.34 -19.37
CA GLU A 160 -9.06 -7.50 -19.01
C GLU A 160 -8.70 -6.58 -17.83
N LEU A 161 -7.95 -7.10 -16.86
CA LEU A 161 -7.45 -6.35 -15.72
C LEU A 161 -6.03 -5.87 -16.01
N ALA A 162 -5.81 -4.57 -15.89
CA ALA A 162 -4.51 -3.92 -16.00
C ALA A 162 -4.16 -3.24 -14.68
N ILE A 163 -2.97 -3.53 -14.17
CA ILE A 163 -2.39 -2.81 -13.03
C ILE A 163 -1.18 -2.03 -13.53
N ARG A 164 -1.13 -0.75 -13.18
CA ARG A 164 -0.05 0.17 -13.54
C ARG A 164 0.39 0.91 -12.30
N SER A 165 1.69 1.06 -12.12
CA SER A 165 2.23 1.91 -11.07
C SER A 165 3.35 2.80 -11.58
N ASP A 166 3.44 3.98 -11.00
CA ASP A 166 4.47 4.99 -11.27
C ASP A 166 4.77 5.71 -9.94
N SER A 167 5.96 6.29 -9.82
CA SER A 167 6.35 7.11 -8.67
C SER A 167 5.71 8.51 -8.73
N ARG A 168 5.25 8.93 -9.91
CA ARG A 168 4.54 10.20 -10.09
C ARG A 168 3.06 10.06 -9.77
N THR A 169 2.49 11.14 -9.24
CA THR A 169 1.03 11.29 -9.12
C THR A 169 0.48 11.97 -10.37
N TYR A 170 -0.64 11.45 -10.87
CA TYR A 170 -1.33 11.97 -12.04
C TYR A 170 -2.57 12.75 -11.61
N PRO A 171 -2.83 13.94 -12.20
CA PRO A 171 -4.08 14.64 -12.00
C PRO A 171 -5.25 13.84 -12.59
N ASP A 172 -6.47 14.15 -12.14
CA ASP A 172 -7.62 13.29 -12.37
C ASP A 172 -7.95 13.08 -13.86
N ASP A 173 -7.67 14.07 -14.70
CA ASP A 173 -7.90 14.07 -16.15
C ASP A 173 -6.78 13.44 -16.97
N LYS A 174 -5.65 13.09 -16.35
CA LYS A 174 -4.47 12.51 -16.99
C LYS A 174 -4.19 11.06 -16.60
N ILE A 175 -5.15 10.38 -15.97
CA ILE A 175 -5.01 8.96 -15.63
C ILE A 175 -4.74 8.08 -16.85
N SER A 176 -5.26 8.44 -18.03
CA SER A 176 -4.96 7.72 -19.28
C SER A 176 -3.46 7.64 -19.58
N GLU A 177 -2.66 8.62 -19.16
CA GLU A 177 -1.20 8.61 -19.31
C GLU A 177 -0.57 7.49 -18.47
N LEU A 178 -1.03 7.27 -17.23
CA LEU A 178 -0.61 6.15 -16.39
C LEU A 178 -1.05 4.79 -16.93
N LEU A 179 -2.24 4.73 -17.56
CA LEU A 179 -2.76 3.49 -18.14
C LEU A 179 -2.03 3.07 -19.42
N THR A 180 -1.45 4.04 -20.13
CA THR A 180 -0.72 3.82 -21.38
C THR A 180 0.77 3.56 -21.18
N THR A 181 1.31 3.80 -19.96
CA THR A 181 2.68 3.45 -19.63
C THR A 181 2.87 1.94 -19.83
N SER A 182 3.63 1.58 -20.85
CA SER A 182 3.86 0.20 -21.28
C SER A 182 4.74 -0.52 -20.26
N GLY A 183 4.12 -1.12 -19.26
CA GLY A 183 4.78 -1.95 -18.27
C GLY A 183 3.98 -3.21 -18.01
N ASP A 184 4.23 -4.27 -18.77
CA ASP A 184 3.85 -5.63 -18.37
C ASP A 184 4.79 -6.18 -17.26
N ALA A 185 5.49 -5.28 -16.57
CA ALA A 185 6.47 -5.61 -15.55
C ALA A 185 5.80 -5.86 -14.19
N THR A 186 6.36 -6.78 -13.42
CA THR A 186 6.01 -6.90 -12.00
C THR A 186 6.64 -5.73 -11.26
N TYR A 187 5.84 -4.96 -10.53
CA TYR A 187 6.31 -3.81 -9.77
C TYR A 187 6.65 -4.23 -8.35
N GLU A 188 7.83 -3.82 -7.88
CA GLU A 188 8.24 -4.04 -6.50
C GLU A 188 7.98 -2.78 -5.68
N VAL A 189 7.09 -2.88 -4.69
CA VAL A 189 6.87 -1.84 -3.69
C VAL A 189 7.69 -2.19 -2.45
N CYS A 190 8.71 -1.38 -2.19
CA CYS A 190 9.55 -1.47 -1.01
C CYS A 190 8.76 -1.03 0.21
N ILE A 191 8.85 -1.78 1.31
CA ILE A 191 8.31 -1.37 2.60
C ILE A 191 9.47 -1.31 3.58
N TYR A 192 9.69 -0.17 4.20
CA TYR A 192 10.84 0.06 5.07
C TYR A 192 10.46 0.85 6.32
N ASP A 193 11.28 0.65 7.35
CA ASP A 193 11.24 1.35 8.62
C ASP A 193 12.56 2.11 8.76
N GLU A 194 12.53 3.34 9.29
CA GLU A 194 13.74 4.12 9.59
C GLU A 194 14.47 3.62 10.86
N LYS A 195 13.91 2.62 11.56
CA LYS A 195 14.50 2.02 12.75
C LYS A 195 15.70 1.13 12.41
N TRP A 196 16.69 1.25 13.28
CA TRP A 196 18.04 0.69 13.15
C TRP A 196 18.13 -0.86 13.05
N PHE A 197 17.10 -1.63 13.43
CA PHE A 197 17.23 -3.08 13.70
C PHE A 197 16.29 -4.01 12.90
N ALA A 198 15.99 -3.71 11.63
CA ALA A 198 15.23 -4.63 10.76
C ALA A 198 16.17 -5.54 9.93
N PRO A 199 16.44 -6.80 10.32
CA PRO A 199 17.31 -7.70 9.56
C PRO A 199 16.64 -8.29 8.31
N GLU A 200 15.31 -8.26 8.26
CA GLU A 200 14.53 -8.77 7.14
C GLU A 200 13.74 -7.60 6.54
N ARG A 201 13.99 -7.34 5.26
CA ARG A 201 13.18 -6.41 4.48
C ARG A 201 12.29 -7.21 3.55
N LEU A 202 11.02 -6.87 3.55
CA LEU A 202 9.98 -7.44 2.73
C LEU A 202 9.51 -6.39 1.72
N SER A 203 9.06 -6.85 0.58
CA SER A 203 8.44 -6.03 -0.44
C SER A 203 7.18 -6.70 -0.96
N VAL A 204 6.27 -5.88 -1.48
CA VAL A 204 5.06 -6.34 -2.14
C VAL A 204 5.27 -6.26 -3.65
N PHE A 205 5.13 -7.40 -4.30
CA PHE A 205 5.21 -7.52 -5.74
C PHE A 205 3.81 -7.45 -6.33
N ILE A 206 3.61 -6.52 -7.26
CA ILE A 206 2.35 -6.28 -7.96
C ILE A 206 2.52 -6.68 -9.42
N GLY A 207 1.83 -7.75 -9.85
CA GLY A 207 1.84 -8.18 -11.25
C GLY A 207 1.05 -7.23 -12.15
N ALA A 208 1.58 -6.90 -13.33
CA ALA A 208 0.93 -6.01 -14.30
C ALA A 208 -0.40 -6.54 -14.85
N ARG A 209 -0.54 -7.87 -14.92
CA ARG A 209 -1.77 -8.55 -15.28
C ARG A 209 -2.05 -9.61 -14.23
N ALA A 210 -3.18 -9.51 -13.57
CA ALA A 210 -3.63 -10.58 -12.71
C ALA A 210 -5.12 -10.80 -12.97
N GLY A 211 -5.45 -12.02 -13.37
CA GLY A 211 -6.83 -12.49 -13.50
C GLY A 211 -7.37 -13.08 -12.19
N SER A 212 -6.61 -13.03 -11.09
CA SER A 212 -6.95 -13.60 -9.79
C SER A 212 -6.18 -12.90 -8.65
N SER A 213 -6.50 -13.24 -7.40
CA SER A 213 -5.86 -12.76 -6.18
C SER A 213 -4.34 -13.02 -6.06
N GLU A 214 -3.73 -13.74 -7.01
CA GLU A 214 -2.28 -13.95 -7.09
C GLU A 214 -1.52 -12.75 -7.66
N ALA A 215 -2.23 -11.66 -7.99
CA ALA A 215 -1.67 -10.38 -8.41
C ALA A 215 -0.61 -9.81 -7.47
N LEU A 216 -0.79 -10.09 -6.17
CA LEU A 216 -0.09 -9.45 -5.07
C LEU A 216 0.62 -10.53 -4.27
N THR A 217 1.95 -10.46 -4.21
CA THR A 217 2.73 -11.40 -3.42
C THR A 217 3.72 -10.67 -2.52
N VAL A 218 3.76 -11.06 -1.25
CA VAL A 218 4.78 -10.59 -0.31
C VAL A 218 5.98 -11.52 -0.42
N LYS A 219 7.17 -10.98 -0.69
CA LYS A 219 8.42 -11.76 -0.72
C LYS A 219 9.54 -10.95 -0.08
N GLY A 220 10.70 -11.60 0.08
CA GLY A 220 11.91 -10.91 0.51
C GLY A 220 12.29 -9.79 -0.48
N ALA A 221 12.69 -8.64 0.06
CA ALA A 221 13.05 -7.48 -0.72
C ALA A 221 14.17 -7.77 -1.73
N GLY A 222 14.01 -7.27 -2.94
CA GLY A 222 15.03 -7.17 -3.95
C GLY A 222 16.18 -6.28 -3.50
N ASN A 223 17.31 -6.36 -4.21
CA ASN A 223 18.53 -5.66 -3.82
C ASN A 223 18.35 -4.14 -3.76
N ALA A 224 17.48 -3.58 -4.61
CA ALA A 224 17.21 -2.15 -4.62
C ALA A 224 16.37 -1.70 -3.41
N CYS A 225 15.32 -2.45 -3.03
CA CYS A 225 14.57 -2.17 -1.80
C CYS A 225 15.38 -2.41 -0.52
N LYS A 226 16.42 -3.27 -0.58
CA LYS A 226 17.37 -3.45 0.53
C LYS A 226 18.31 -2.26 0.74
N ALA A 227 18.49 -1.41 -0.27
CA ALA A 227 19.38 -0.26 -0.22
C ALA A 227 18.71 1.04 0.27
N LEU A 228 17.37 1.06 0.39
CA LEU A 228 16.58 2.20 0.88
C LEU A 228 16.68 2.42 2.40
#